data_AF-A0A955SY12-F1
#
_entry.id   AF-A0A955SY12-F1
#
_cell.length_a   1.000
_cell.length_b   1.000
_cell.length_c   1.000
_cell.angle_alpha   90.00
_cell.angle_beta   90.00
_cell.angle_gamma   90.00
#
_symmetry.space_group_name_H-M   'P 1'
#
loop_
_entity.id
_entity.type
_entity.pdbx_description
1 polymer ?
#
loop_
_entity_poly.entity_id
_entity_poly.type
_entity_poly.pdbx_seq_one_letter_code
_entity_poly.pdbx_strand_id
1 'polypeptide(L)'
;MKESLGLEVSREVEIRVCPLLQLSEKADDSSSPTVGAFDDKEGVGVLTIRPGLGGRVLVQVIAHEWTHAWQSENCPRGQDLKVHEGFAQWVTGELLRELGWDREFENLSTREDFYGEAYHWAAEFENMNGRAALFQFVKKAR
;
A
#
# COMPACT_ATOMS: atom_id res chain seq x y z
N MET A 1 -9.06 7.62 -4.24
CA MET A 1 -8.68 6.23 -4.57
C MET A 1 -9.59 5.58 -5.61
N LYS A 2 -10.87 5.32 -5.34
CA LYS A 2 -11.80 4.78 -6.37
C LYS A 2 -11.96 5.74 -7.55
N GLU A 3 -12.33 6.99 -7.29
CA GLU A 3 -12.58 7.99 -8.33
C GLU A 3 -11.29 8.51 -8.98
N SER A 4 -10.20 8.63 -8.20
CA SER A 4 -8.92 9.18 -8.69
C SER A 4 -7.98 8.15 -9.35
N LEU A 5 -7.96 6.91 -8.88
CA LEU A 5 -7.01 5.87 -9.33
C LEU A 5 -7.69 4.57 -9.81
N GLY A 6 -9.02 4.47 -9.75
CA GLY A 6 -9.75 3.26 -10.16
C GLY A 6 -9.53 2.06 -9.24
N LEU A 7 -9.09 2.28 -8.00
CA LEU A 7 -8.84 1.23 -7.00
C LEU A 7 -10.12 0.91 -6.23
N GLU A 8 -11.02 0.22 -6.91
CA GLU A 8 -12.24 -0.32 -6.32
C GLU A 8 -12.01 -1.74 -5.79
N VAL A 9 -12.30 -1.93 -4.50
CA VAL A 9 -12.31 -3.25 -3.86
C VAL A 9 -13.76 -3.70 -3.78
N SER A 10 -14.05 -4.86 -4.38
CA SER A 10 -15.43 -5.36 -4.54
C SER A 10 -15.89 -6.17 -3.33
N ARG A 11 -14.96 -6.79 -2.59
CA ARG A 11 -15.26 -7.50 -1.35
C ARG A 11 -15.52 -6.55 -0.19
N GLU A 12 -16.16 -7.08 0.85
CA GLU A 12 -16.25 -6.40 2.13
C GLU A 12 -14.87 -6.31 2.79
N VAL A 13 -14.58 -5.12 3.32
CA VAL A 13 -13.32 -4.82 3.98
C VAL A 13 -13.59 -4.22 5.35
N GLU A 14 -13.17 -4.94 6.39
CA GLU A 14 -13.25 -4.49 7.77
C GLU A 14 -11.96 -3.78 8.19
N ILE A 15 -12.10 -2.62 8.82
CA ILE A 15 -10.98 -1.91 9.42
C ILE A 15 -11.02 -2.12 10.94
N ARG A 16 -9.96 -2.73 11.47
CA ARG A 16 -9.82 -3.06 12.90
C ARG A 16 -8.63 -2.30 13.49
N VAL A 17 -8.85 -1.60 14.59
CA VAL A 17 -7.76 -1.00 15.37
C VAL A 17 -7.36 -2.00 16.46
N CYS A 18 -6.12 -2.49 16.41
CA CYS A 18 -5.67 -3.56 17.30
C CYS A 18 -4.43 -3.16 18.12
N PRO A 19 -4.30 -3.64 19.38
CA PRO A 19 -3.12 -3.40 20.21
C PRO A 19 -1.83 -3.88 19.53
N LEU A 20 -0.72 -3.18 19.82
CA LEU A 20 0.59 -3.33 19.17
C LEU A 20 1.13 -4.77 19.14
N LEU A 21 0.84 -5.58 20.17
CA LEU A 21 1.24 -6.98 20.26
C LEU A 21 0.71 -7.85 19.12
N GLN A 22 -0.49 -7.56 18.60
CA GLN A 22 -1.11 -8.36 17.54
C GLN A 22 -0.56 -8.02 16.15
N LEU A 23 0.09 -6.87 15.99
CA LEU A 23 0.73 -6.45 14.74
C LEU A 23 2.16 -7.00 14.61
N SER A 24 2.89 -7.16 15.73
CA SER A 24 4.25 -7.70 15.71
C SER A 24 4.31 -9.18 15.34
N GLU A 25 3.25 -9.96 15.58
CA GLU A 25 3.16 -11.36 15.17
C GLU A 25 2.97 -11.53 13.65
N LYS A 26 2.60 -10.44 12.96
CA LYS A 26 2.37 -10.38 11.51
C LYS A 26 3.41 -9.59 10.74
N ALA A 27 4.39 -9.03 11.45
CA ALA A 27 5.47 -8.30 10.83
C ALA A 27 6.37 -9.30 10.08
N ASP A 28 6.49 -9.14 8.76
CA ASP A 28 7.62 -9.71 8.04
C ASP A 28 8.92 -9.08 8.59
N ASP A 29 10.04 -9.81 8.44
CA ASP A 29 11.41 -9.55 8.94
C ASP A 29 12.04 -8.20 8.50
N SER A 30 11.21 -7.27 8.02
CA SER A 30 11.56 -5.88 7.75
C SER A 30 11.80 -5.12 9.06
N SER A 31 12.88 -4.34 9.08
CA SER A 31 13.31 -3.50 10.21
C SER A 31 12.38 -2.31 10.52
N SER A 32 11.25 -2.18 9.82
CA SER A 32 10.26 -1.11 10.03
C SER A 32 9.08 -1.63 10.86
N PRO A 33 8.69 -0.95 11.95
CA PRO A 33 7.61 -1.44 12.81
C PRO A 33 6.26 -1.37 12.08
N THR A 34 5.67 -2.52 11.74
CA THR A 34 4.38 -2.68 11.06
C THR A 34 3.27 -1.83 11.69
N VAL A 35 2.82 -0.80 10.96
CA VAL A 35 1.77 0.16 11.40
C VAL A 35 0.38 -0.20 10.91
N GLY A 36 0.31 -1.00 9.86
CA GLY A 36 -0.90 -1.58 9.29
C GLY A 36 -0.60 -2.97 8.72
N ALA A 37 -1.64 -3.78 8.50
CA ALA A 37 -1.54 -5.02 7.76
C ALA A 37 -2.90 -5.37 7.13
N PHE A 38 -2.86 -5.85 5.89
CA PHE A 38 -4.00 -6.45 5.21
C PHE A 38 -3.95 -7.98 5.27
N ASP A 39 -5.08 -8.60 5.57
CA ASP A 39 -5.26 -10.05 5.47
C ASP A 39 -6.57 -10.40 4.76
N ASP A 40 -6.55 -11.49 3.99
CA ASP A 40 -7.77 -12.14 3.50
C ASP A 40 -8.20 -13.23 4.49
N LYS A 41 -9.31 -13.00 5.21
CA LYS A 41 -9.89 -13.94 6.17
C LYS A 41 -11.23 -14.43 5.67
N GLU A 42 -11.24 -15.65 5.11
CA GLU A 42 -12.45 -16.35 4.67
C GLU A 42 -13.30 -15.53 3.67
N GLY A 43 -12.65 -14.73 2.82
CA GLY A 43 -13.32 -13.89 1.82
C GLY A 43 -13.64 -12.47 2.30
N VAL A 44 -13.34 -12.14 3.57
CA VAL A 44 -13.42 -10.78 4.12
C VAL A 44 -12.01 -10.20 4.22
N GLY A 45 -11.80 -9.02 3.63
CA GLY A 45 -10.55 -8.28 3.79
C GLY A 45 -10.49 -7.65 5.17
N VAL A 46 -9.38 -7.80 5.90
CA VAL A 46 -9.20 -7.22 7.23
C VAL A 46 -7.97 -6.32 7.24
N LEU A 47 -8.19 -5.02 7.44
CA LEU A 47 -7.12 -4.05 7.65
C LEU A 47 -6.93 -3.87 9.15
N THR A 48 -5.80 -4.33 9.65
CA THR A 48 -5.42 -4.12 11.05
C THR A 48 -4.56 -2.88 11.15
N ILE A 49 -4.91 -1.93 12.01
CA ILE A 49 -4.21 -0.65 12.15
C ILE A 49 -3.78 -0.44 13.60
N ARG A 50 -2.58 0.10 13.80
CA ARG A 50 -2.07 0.46 15.12
C ARG A 50 -2.87 1.63 15.74
N PRO A 51 -3.19 1.60 17.05
CA PRO A 51 -3.81 2.74 17.72
C PRO A 51 -2.85 3.93 17.84
N GLY A 52 -3.41 5.14 17.94
CA GLY A 52 -2.66 6.36 18.25
C GLY A 52 -1.89 6.97 17.07
N LEU A 53 -2.16 6.53 15.83
CA LEU A 53 -1.60 7.16 14.64
C LEU A 53 -2.17 8.58 14.46
N GLY A 54 -1.29 9.53 14.12
CA GLY A 54 -1.73 10.85 13.69
C GLY A 54 -2.57 10.76 12.41
N GLY A 55 -3.53 11.66 12.21
CA GLY A 55 -4.51 11.57 11.11
C GLY A 55 -3.89 11.39 9.72
N ARG A 56 -2.80 12.10 9.42
CA ARG A 56 -2.09 11.96 8.12
C ARG A 56 -1.41 10.59 7.96
N VAL A 57 -0.87 10.04 9.04
CA VAL A 57 -0.25 8.71 9.04
C VAL A 57 -1.32 7.65 8.85
N LEU A 58 -2.47 7.79 9.52
CA LEU A 58 -3.61 6.89 9.35
C LEU A 58 -4.08 6.84 7.90
N VAL A 59 -4.21 7.98 7.21
CA VAL A 59 -4.60 8.02 5.80
C VAL A 59 -3.60 7.29 4.91
N GLN A 60 -2.30 7.48 5.14
CA GLN A 60 -1.25 6.78 4.38
C GLN A 60 -1.34 5.27 4.59
N VAL A 61 -1.46 4.81 5.84
CA VAL A 61 -1.60 3.38 6.16
C VAL A 61 -2.85 2.81 5.48
N ILE A 62 -4.00 3.48 5.59
CA ILE A 62 -5.23 3.01 4.93
C ILE A 62 -5.03 2.92 3.42
N ALA A 63 -4.41 3.91 2.78
CA ALA A 63 -4.19 3.90 1.34
C ALA A 63 -3.29 2.72 0.90
N HIS A 64 -2.24 2.47 1.67
CA HIS A 64 -1.33 1.36 1.45
C HIS A 64 -2.03 0.01 1.57
N GLU A 65 -2.68 -0.25 2.72
CA GLU A 65 -3.35 -1.53 2.97
C GLU A 65 -4.58 -1.74 2.07
N TRP A 66 -5.27 -0.67 1.69
CA TRP A 66 -6.36 -0.74 0.71
C TRP A 66 -5.85 -1.15 -0.68
N THR A 67 -4.63 -0.77 -1.03
CA THR A 67 -3.99 -1.23 -2.27
C THR A 67 -3.71 -2.72 -2.23
N HIS A 68 -3.28 -3.26 -1.09
CA HIS A 68 -3.14 -4.72 -0.92
C HIS A 68 -4.47 -5.45 -1.03
N ALA A 69 -5.55 -4.87 -0.47
CA ALA A 69 -6.89 -5.39 -0.66
C ALA A 69 -7.25 -5.48 -2.15
N TRP A 70 -6.97 -4.42 -2.91
CA TRP A 70 -7.18 -4.41 -4.36
C TRP A 70 -6.29 -5.44 -5.09
N GLN A 71 -5.01 -5.54 -4.74
CA GLN A 71 -4.08 -6.52 -5.32
C GLN A 71 -4.57 -7.95 -5.08
N SER A 72 -5.14 -8.23 -3.91
CA SER A 72 -5.68 -9.56 -3.57
C SER A 72 -6.82 -10.03 -4.48
N GLU A 73 -7.55 -9.11 -5.13
CA GLU A 73 -8.61 -9.44 -6.09
C GLU A 73 -8.15 -9.38 -7.55
N ASN A 74 -7.19 -8.50 -7.84
CA ASN A 74 -6.87 -8.10 -9.21
C ASN A 74 -5.53 -8.65 -9.71
N CYS A 75 -4.69 -9.18 -8.83
CA CYS A 75 -3.31 -9.56 -9.13
C CYS A 75 -3.03 -11.03 -8.79
N PRO A 76 -1.98 -11.63 -9.38
CA PRO A 76 -1.60 -13.01 -9.07
C PRO A 76 -1.22 -13.19 -7.60
N ARG A 77 -1.51 -14.35 -7.03
CA ARG A 77 -0.97 -14.71 -5.71
C ARG A 77 0.54 -14.90 -5.79
N GLY A 78 1.24 -14.44 -4.75
CA GLY A 78 2.70 -14.56 -4.63
C GLY A 78 3.44 -13.65 -5.61
N GLN A 79 3.01 -12.40 -5.74
CA GLN A 79 3.76 -11.39 -6.49
C GLN A 79 5.14 -11.19 -5.86
N ASP A 80 6.13 -10.88 -6.69
CA ASP A 80 7.39 -10.31 -6.26
C ASP A 80 7.16 -9.18 -5.24
N LEU A 81 7.88 -9.26 -4.11
CA LEU A 81 7.67 -8.39 -2.97
C LEU A 81 7.89 -6.92 -3.32
N LYS A 82 8.86 -6.62 -4.19
CA LYS A 82 9.14 -5.24 -4.61
C LYS A 82 8.00 -4.68 -5.47
N VAL A 83 7.36 -5.52 -6.29
CA VAL A 83 6.15 -5.14 -7.04
C VAL A 83 4.95 -4.95 -6.11
N HIS A 84 4.76 -5.87 -5.17
CA HIS A 84 3.67 -5.85 -4.19
C HIS A 84 3.68 -4.56 -3.37
N GLU A 85 4.79 -4.30 -2.68
CA GLU A 85 4.98 -3.13 -1.84
C GLU A 85 5.13 -1.84 -2.64
N GLY A 86 5.83 -1.90 -3.77
CA GLY A 86 6.11 -0.72 -4.59
C GLY A 86 4.85 -0.10 -5.16
N PHE A 87 3.90 -0.92 -5.61
CA PHE A 87 2.61 -0.41 -6.10
C PHE A 87 1.79 0.21 -4.96
N ALA A 88 1.75 -0.40 -3.77
CA ALA A 88 1.04 0.14 -2.62
C ALA A 88 1.64 1.47 -2.12
N GLN A 89 2.96 1.60 -2.12
CA GLN A 89 3.63 2.86 -1.82
C GLN A 89 3.39 3.92 -2.91
N TRP A 90 3.41 3.53 -4.19
CA TRP A 90 3.12 4.45 -5.29
C TRP A 90 1.70 5.03 -5.21
N VAL A 91 0.69 4.20 -4.92
CA VAL A 91 -0.68 4.66 -4.69
C VAL A 91 -0.75 5.64 -3.51
N THR A 92 -0.01 5.36 -2.44
CA THR A 92 0.09 6.26 -1.29
C THR A 92 0.69 7.61 -1.71
N GLY A 93 1.75 7.60 -2.52
CA GLY A 93 2.35 8.83 -3.07
C GLY A 93 1.40 9.64 -3.94
N GLU A 94 0.62 8.99 -4.80
CA GLU A 94 -0.41 9.64 -5.61
C GLU A 94 -1.48 10.31 -4.75
N LEU A 95 -1.93 9.62 -3.70
CA LEU A 95 -2.90 10.20 -2.74
C LEU A 95 -2.31 11.40 -2.02
N LEU A 96 -1.05 11.34 -1.59
CA LEU A 96 -0.38 12.46 -0.92
C LEU A 96 -0.29 13.70 -1.81
N ARG A 97 0.01 13.50 -3.11
CA ARG A 97 -0.01 14.58 -4.11
C ARG A 97 -1.42 15.15 -4.29
N GLU A 98 -2.44 14.30 -4.40
CA GLU A 98 -3.84 14.71 -4.53
C GLU A 98 -4.31 15.56 -3.34
N LEU A 99 -3.86 15.22 -2.13
CA LEU A 99 -4.18 15.93 -0.89
C LEU A 99 -3.33 17.18 -0.64
N GLY A 100 -2.31 17.45 -1.45
CA GLY A 100 -1.37 18.57 -1.25
C GLY A 100 -0.50 18.42 0.01
N TRP A 101 -0.18 17.18 0.40
CA TRP A 101 0.64 16.88 1.58
C TRP A 101 2.11 16.77 1.19
N ASP A 102 2.68 17.89 0.74
CA ASP A 102 4.01 17.95 0.11
C ASP A 102 5.13 17.40 1.00
N ARG A 103 5.08 17.67 2.31
CA ARG A 103 6.09 17.19 3.26
C ARG A 103 6.07 15.67 3.40
N GLU A 104 4.87 15.08 3.49
CA GLU A 104 4.69 13.64 3.57
C GLU A 104 5.11 12.97 2.26
N PHE A 105 4.79 13.59 1.12
CA PHE A 105 5.23 13.13 -0.18
C PHE A 105 6.75 13.19 -0.33
N GLU A 106 7.39 14.29 0.10
CA GLU A 106 8.85 14.44 0.11
C GLU A 106 9.51 13.35 0.95
N ASN A 107 9.01 13.09 2.17
CA ASN A 107 9.51 12.02 3.02
C ASN A 107 9.41 10.63 2.37
N LEU A 108 8.29 10.32 1.70
CA LEU A 108 8.14 9.07 0.96
C LEU A 108 9.13 9.00 -0.19
N SER A 109 9.26 10.08 -0.95
CA SER A 109 10.10 10.14 -2.15
C SER A 109 11.60 10.15 -1.89
N THR A 110 12.02 10.45 -0.66
CA THR A 110 13.43 10.46 -0.23
C THR A 110 13.76 9.28 0.69
N ARG A 111 12.81 8.37 0.91
CA ARG A 111 13.01 7.16 1.72
C ARG A 111 13.98 6.21 1.02
N GLU A 112 14.95 5.67 1.76
CA GLU A 112 16.03 4.81 1.23
C GLU A 112 15.96 3.36 1.73
N ASP A 113 14.96 3.00 2.54
CA ASP A 113 14.74 1.60 2.90
C ASP A 113 14.03 0.84 1.77
N PHE A 114 13.79 -0.45 1.97
CA PHE A 114 13.12 -1.31 1.00
C PHE A 114 11.82 -0.71 0.45
N TYR A 115 11.00 -0.07 1.30
CA TYR A 115 9.74 0.54 0.86
C TYR A 115 9.97 1.78 0.01
N GLY A 116 11.00 2.57 0.34
CA GLY A 116 11.48 3.67 -0.51
C GLY A 116 11.95 3.18 -1.88
N GLU A 117 12.82 2.17 -1.91
CA GLU A 117 13.29 1.57 -3.16
C GLU A 117 12.17 0.95 -4.01
N ALA A 118 11.18 0.34 -3.37
CA ALA A 118 10.00 -0.23 -4.04
C ALA A 118 9.11 0.88 -4.62
N TYR A 119 8.92 1.98 -3.88
CA TYR A 119 8.25 3.19 -4.38
C TYR A 119 8.97 3.76 -5.61
N HIS A 120 10.30 3.95 -5.53
CA HIS A 120 11.09 4.49 -6.64
C HIS A 120 10.96 3.64 -7.88
N TRP A 121 11.02 2.31 -7.74
CA TRP A 121 10.80 1.41 -8.86
C TRP A 121 9.44 1.63 -9.53
N ALA A 122 8.35 1.72 -8.77
CA ALA A 122 7.01 1.90 -9.34
C ALA A 122 6.87 3.29 -9.99
N ALA A 123 7.42 4.33 -9.37
CA ALA A 123 7.43 5.69 -9.91
C ALA A 123 8.27 5.80 -11.20
N GLU A 124 9.45 5.18 -11.24
CA GLU A 124 10.30 5.09 -12.44
C GLU A 124 9.62 4.29 -13.55
N PHE A 125 8.96 3.17 -13.20
CA PHE A 125 8.20 2.38 -14.16
C PHE A 125 7.09 3.21 -14.80
N GLU A 126 6.29 3.93 -14.00
CA GLU A 126 5.26 4.84 -14.50
C GLU A 126 5.88 5.91 -15.40
N ASN A 127 6.98 6.53 -14.98
CA ASN A 127 7.62 7.60 -15.75
C ASN A 127 8.10 7.11 -17.12
N MET A 128 8.59 5.87 -17.21
CA MET A 128 9.09 5.28 -18.46
C MET A 128 8.00 4.72 -19.37
N ASN A 129 6.93 4.14 -18.80
CA ASN A 129 5.96 3.33 -19.53
C ASN A 129 4.54 3.88 -19.50
N GLY A 130 4.29 4.87 -18.65
CA GLY A 130 2.98 5.43 -18.36
C GLY A 130 2.19 4.64 -17.31
N ARG A 131 1.23 5.32 -16.68
CA ARG A 131 0.38 4.78 -15.62
C ARG A 131 -0.38 3.53 -16.03
N ALA A 132 -0.98 3.52 -17.21
CA ALA A 132 -1.74 2.37 -17.70
C ALA A 132 -0.87 1.10 -17.78
N ALA A 133 0.40 1.25 -18.18
CA ALA A 133 1.33 0.13 -18.24
C ALA A 133 1.69 -0.40 -16.85
N LEU A 134 1.86 0.48 -15.84
CA LEU A 134 2.11 0.07 -14.45
C LEU A 134 0.98 -0.83 -13.94
N PHE A 135 -0.28 -0.40 -14.10
CA PHE A 135 -1.44 -1.20 -13.69
C PHE A 135 -1.53 -2.53 -14.43
N GLN A 136 -1.25 -2.55 -15.75
CA GLN A 136 -1.24 -3.80 -16.52
C GLN A 136 -0.13 -4.74 -16.08
N PHE A 137 1.03 -4.21 -15.72
CA PHE A 137 2.17 -4.97 -15.24
C PHE A 137 1.87 -5.60 -13.87
N VAL A 138 1.40 -4.80 -12.90
CA VAL A 138 1.10 -5.28 -11.55
C VAL A 138 0.03 -6.38 -11.58
N LYS A 139 -0.97 -6.30 -12.46
CA LYS A 139 -1.98 -7.36 -12.63
C LYS A 139 -1.44 -8.69 -13.20
N LYS A 140 -0.18 -8.74 -13.64
CA LYS A 140 0.43 -9.92 -14.28
C LYS A 140 1.72 -10.40 -13.61
N ALA A 141 2.37 -9.55 -12.82
CA ALA A 141 3.63 -9.86 -12.15
C ALA A 141 3.44 -10.99 -11.11
N ARG A 142 4.32 -11.99 -11.17
CA ARG A 142 4.49 -13.08 -10.21
C ARG A 142 5.91 -12.99 -9.69
#